data_AF-A0A0D3JRR2-F1
#
_entry.id   AF-A0A0D3JRR2-F1
#
_cell.length_a   1.000
_cell.length_b   1.000
_cell.length_c   1.000
_cell.angle_alpha   90.00
_cell.angle_beta   90.00
_cell.angle_gamma   90.00
#
_symmetry.space_group_name_H-M   'P 1'
#
loop_
_entity.id
_entity.type
_entity.pdbx_description
1 polymer ?
#
loop_
_entity_poly.entity_id
_entity_poly.type
_entity_poly.pdbx_seq_one_letter_code
_entity_poly.pdbx_strand_id
1 'polypeptide(L)'
;FLTPVYHANIHCATGQICVDLLDSEWSPALTVDRVLVALQSLLADPISDSRCWEGDAQMHEILRLCRDDRSAYNRTAREWTQRHA
;
A
#
# COMPACT_ATOMS: atom_id res chain seq x y z
N PHE A 1 -2.47 3.89 8.06
CA PHE A 1 -3.81 3.30 8.22
C PHE A 1 -3.96 2.77 9.63
N LEU A 2 -5.06 3.09 10.29
CA LEU A 2 -5.40 2.52 11.59
C LEU A 2 -5.94 1.09 11.43
N THR A 3 -6.75 0.87 10.39
CA THR A 3 -7.18 -0.46 9.98
C THR A 3 -6.00 -1.25 9.42
N PRO A 4 -5.79 -2.52 9.80
CA PRO A 4 -4.83 -3.40 9.15
C PRO A 4 -5.17 -3.57 7.67
N VAL A 5 -4.21 -3.33 6.79
CA VAL A 5 -4.39 -3.44 5.33
C VAL A 5 -3.26 -4.29 4.76
N TYR A 6 -3.62 -5.30 3.97
CA TYR A 6 -2.67 -6.07 3.18
C TYR A 6 -2.50 -5.39 1.81
N HIS A 7 -1.39 -4.66 1.63
CA HIS A 7 -1.13 -3.93 0.40
C HIS A 7 0.37 -3.74 0.15
N ALA A 8 0.81 -3.76 -1.12
CA ALA A 8 2.22 -3.60 -1.51
C ALA A 8 2.86 -2.28 -1.01
N ASN A 9 2.05 -1.22 -0.87
CA ASN A 9 2.50 0.12 -0.45
C ASN A 9 2.05 0.51 0.97
N ILE A 10 1.51 -0.42 1.76
CA ILE A 10 1.08 -0.15 3.14
C ILE A 10 1.67 -1.22 4.05
N HIS A 11 2.41 -0.78 5.07
CA HIS A 11 3.01 -1.68 6.04
C HIS A 11 1.93 -2.40 6.86
N CYS A 12 1.95 -3.73 6.88
CA CYS A 12 0.87 -4.54 7.46
C CYS A 12 0.68 -4.37 8.97
N ALA A 13 1.74 -4.06 9.73
CA ALA A 13 1.68 -3.94 11.18
C ALA A 13 1.54 -2.51 11.69
N THR A 14 2.15 -1.53 11.01
CA THR A 14 2.14 -0.11 11.43
C THR A 14 1.14 0.72 10.64
N GLY A 15 0.69 0.23 9.49
CA GLY A 15 -0.15 0.97 8.56
C GLY A 15 0.57 2.16 7.91
N GLN A 16 1.89 2.27 8.03
CA GLN A 16 2.65 3.32 7.34
C GLN A 16 2.48 3.16 5.84
N ILE A 17 2.22 4.27 5.15
CA ILE A 17 2.04 4.32 3.71
C ILE A 17 3.35 4.78 3.12
N CYS A 18 3.83 4.06 2.12
CA CYS A 18 4.97 4.49 1.35
C CYS A 18 4.48 4.96 -0.02
N VAL A 19 4.39 6.28 -0.18
CA VAL A 19 4.07 6.91 -1.46
C VAL A 19 4.76 8.27 -1.54
N ASP A 20 5.32 8.60 -2.70
CA ASP A 20 6.10 9.82 -2.93
C ASP A 20 5.26 11.10 -2.72
N LEU A 21 3.94 11.00 -2.90
CA LEU A 21 2.98 12.09 -2.67
C LEU A 21 3.04 12.69 -1.26
N LEU A 22 3.44 11.90 -0.27
CA LEU A 22 3.51 12.31 1.13
C LEU A 22 4.95 12.65 1.58
N ASP A 23 5.92 12.52 0.68
CA ASP A 23 7.33 12.77 0.95
C ASP A 23 7.89 13.82 -0.02
N SER A 24 8.47 13.38 -1.15
CA SER A 24 9.16 14.27 -2.08
C SER A 24 8.23 15.13 -2.96
N GLU A 25 7.01 14.67 -3.23
CA GLU A 25 6.03 15.38 -4.07
C GLU A 25 5.01 16.21 -3.24
N TRP A 26 5.18 16.24 -1.92
CA TRP A 26 4.29 17.01 -1.06
C TRP A 26 4.46 18.52 -1.31
N SER A 27 3.33 19.24 -1.37
CA SER A 27 3.31 20.69 -1.48
C SER A 27 2.16 21.29 -0.66
N PRO A 28 2.26 22.55 -0.21
CA PRO A 28 1.18 23.20 0.53
C PRO A 28 -0.13 23.36 -0.25
N ALA A 29 -0.08 23.17 -1.58
CA ALA A 29 -1.24 23.21 -2.45
C ALA A 29 -2.02 21.88 -2.48
N LEU A 30 -1.45 20.79 -1.94
CA LEU A 30 -2.14 19.51 -1.80
C LEU A 30 -3.18 19.59 -0.69
N THR A 31 -4.44 19.47 -1.09
CA THR A 31 -5.57 19.42 -0.18
C THR A 31 -5.88 17.99 0.26
N VAL A 32 -6.59 17.84 1.38
CA VAL A 32 -6.94 16.53 1.94
C VAL A 32 -7.74 15.68 0.94
N ASP A 33 -8.63 16.28 0.16
CA ASP A 33 -9.40 15.58 -0.88
C ASP A 33 -8.50 14.98 -1.97
N ARG A 34 -7.46 15.71 -2.39
CA ARG A 34 -6.50 15.21 -3.39
C ARG A 34 -5.69 14.05 -2.84
N VAL A 35 -5.29 14.12 -1.57
CA VAL A 35 -4.61 13.01 -0.89
C VAL A 35 -5.52 11.78 -0.82
N LEU A 36 -6.80 11.94 -0.45
CA LEU A 36 -7.74 10.82 -0.37
C LEU A 36 -8.04 10.20 -1.74
N VAL A 37 -8.10 10.99 -2.80
CA VAL A 37 -8.25 10.48 -4.18
C VAL A 37 -7.00 9.70 -4.59
N ALA A 38 -5.81 10.23 -4.32
CA ALA A 38 -4.57 9.51 -4.63
C ALA A 38 -4.43 8.20 -3.85
N LEU A 39 -4.83 8.18 -2.58
CA LEU A 39 -4.87 6.95 -1.78
C LEU A 39 -5.84 5.92 -2.33
N GLN A 40 -7.01 6.34 -2.83
CA GLN A 40 -7.94 5.43 -3.51
C GLN A 40 -7.33 4.85 -4.79
N SER A 41 -6.65 5.68 -5.59
CA SER A 41 -5.92 5.21 -6.78
C SER A 41 -4.81 4.23 -6.41
N LEU A 42 -4.06 4.50 -5.34
CA LEU A 42 -3.00 3.61 -4.85
C LEU A 42 -3.54 2.25 -4.42
N LEU A 43 -4.69 2.22 -3.73
CA LEU A 43 -5.35 0.97 -3.32
C LEU A 43 -5.87 0.17 -4.52
N ALA A 44 -6.24 0.84 -5.61
CA ALA A 44 -6.70 0.21 -6.84
C ALA A 44 -5.54 -0.34 -7.67
N ASP A 45 -4.41 0.36 -7.69
CA ASP A 45 -3.22 -0.04 -8.46
C ASP A 45 -1.94 -0.05 -7.58
N PRO A 46 -1.59 -1.21 -7.01
CA PRO A 46 -0.40 -1.34 -6.16
C PRO A 46 0.89 -1.23 -6.97
N ILE A 47 1.86 -0.47 -6.44
CA ILE A 47 3.20 -0.32 -7.01
C ILE A 47 4.10 -1.44 -6.48
N SER A 48 4.48 -2.37 -7.36
CA SER A 48 5.23 -3.59 -7.00
C SER A 48 6.75 -3.44 -6.87
N ASP A 49 7.32 -2.28 -7.25
CA ASP A 49 8.77 -1.99 -7.20
C ASP A 49 9.14 -0.98 -6.09
N SER A 50 8.31 -0.89 -5.06
CA SER A 50 8.48 0.06 -3.95
C SER A 50 9.78 -0.20 -3.18
N ARG A 51 10.76 0.71 -3.27
CA ARG A 51 12.09 0.56 -2.62
C ARG A 51 12.11 0.87 -1.12
N CYS A 52 11.09 1.53 -0.60
CA CYS A 52 11.02 1.94 0.81
C CYS A 52 10.86 0.80 1.82
N TRP A 53 10.68 -0.44 1.37
CA TRP A 53 10.62 -1.61 2.24
C TRP A 53 11.96 -2.35 2.34
N GLU A 54 13.08 -1.72 1.94
CA GLU A 54 14.42 -2.27 2.17
C GLU A 54 14.60 -2.69 3.64
N GLY A 55 14.83 -3.99 3.85
CA GLY A 55 14.97 -4.59 5.19
C GLY A 55 13.71 -5.24 5.78
N ASP A 56 12.52 -5.06 5.19
CA ASP A 56 11.29 -5.69 5.69
C ASP A 56 10.93 -6.95 4.88
N ALA A 57 11.30 -8.12 5.41
CA ALA A 57 11.07 -9.40 4.74
C ALA A 57 9.59 -9.70 4.44
N GLN A 58 8.67 -9.21 5.29
CA GLN A 58 7.24 -9.44 5.09
C GLN A 58 6.74 -8.60 3.91
N MET A 59 7.10 -7.33 3.85
CA MET A 59 6.73 -6.45 2.74
C MET A 59 7.39 -6.87 1.43
N HIS A 60 8.63 -7.40 1.46
CA HIS A 60 9.28 -7.97 0.27
C HIS A 60 8.50 -9.14 -0.33
N GLU A 61 7.96 -10.03 0.52
CA GLU A 61 7.12 -11.13 0.03
C GLU A 61 5.80 -10.63 -0.57
N ILE A 62 5.20 -9.60 0.03
CA ILE A 62 3.96 -8.98 -0.51
C ILE A 62 4.24 -8.34 -1.87
N LEU A 63 5.34 -7.61 -2.03
CA LEU A 63 5.78 -7.03 -3.31
C LEU A 63 6.00 -8.13 -4.36
N ARG A 64 6.70 -9.21 -3.98
CA ARG A 64 6.94 -10.37 -4.84
C ARG A 64 5.64 -11.01 -5.30
N LEU A 65 4.70 -11.26 -4.39
CA LEU A 65 3.38 -11.80 -4.73
C LEU A 65 2.59 -10.84 -5.61
N CYS A 66 2.61 -9.54 -5.33
CA CYS A 66 1.92 -8.54 -6.14
C CYS A 66 2.44 -8.50 -7.60
N ARG A 67 3.74 -8.74 -7.79
CA ARG A 67 4.40 -8.79 -9.11
C ARG A 67 4.20 -10.13 -9.80
N ASP A 68 4.44 -11.23 -9.10
CA ASP A 68 4.60 -12.56 -9.69
C ASP A 68 3.28 -13.37 -9.68
N ASP A 69 2.40 -13.17 -8.69
CA ASP A 69 1.07 -13.82 -8.59
C ASP A 69 0.00 -12.87 -8.04
N ARG A 70 -0.49 -11.99 -8.93
CA ARG A 70 -1.56 -11.03 -8.63
C ARG A 70 -2.84 -11.71 -8.13
N SER A 71 -3.11 -12.96 -8.56
CA SER A 71 -4.31 -13.68 -8.14
C SER A 71 -4.22 -14.10 -6.67
N ALA A 72 -3.07 -14.64 -6.24
CA ALA A 72 -2.81 -14.95 -4.84
C ALA A 72 -2.82 -13.69 -3.97
N TYR A 73 -2.15 -12.63 -4.42
CA TYR A 73 -2.16 -11.34 -3.74
C TYR A 73 -3.59 -10.82 -3.52
N ASN A 74 -4.43 -10.83 -4.56
CA ASN A 74 -5.81 -10.37 -4.47
C ASN A 74 -6.68 -11.24 -3.55
N ARG A 75 -6.43 -12.56 -3.49
CA ARG A 75 -7.13 -13.44 -2.53
C ARG A 75 -6.80 -13.03 -1.09
N THR A 76 -5.52 -12.90 -0.76
CA THR A 76 -5.08 -12.51 0.57
C THR A 76 -5.58 -11.12 0.94
N ALA A 77 -5.49 -10.15 0.03
CA ALA A 77 -6.01 -8.80 0.23
C ALA A 77 -7.50 -8.83 0.58
N ARG A 78 -8.30 -9.62 -0.15
CA ARG A 78 -9.74 -9.77 0.10
C ARG A 78 -10.04 -10.42 1.45
N GLU A 79 -9.29 -11.45 1.82
CA GLU A 79 -9.44 -12.09 3.13
C GLU A 79 -9.13 -11.12 4.28
N TRP A 80 -8.10 -10.28 4.11
CA TRP A 80 -7.76 -9.24 5.07
C TRP A 80 -8.84 -8.18 5.17
N THR A 81 -9.36 -7.71 4.03
CA THR A 81 -10.50 -6.79 4.03
C THR A 81 -11.66 -7.39 4.83
N GLN A 82 -12.11 -8.61 4.50
CA GLN A 82 -13.22 -9.27 5.20
C GLN A 82 -13.03 -9.42 6.72
N ARG A 83 -11.78 -9.49 7.21
CA ARG A 83 -11.48 -9.64 8.64
C ARG A 83 -11.40 -8.32 9.39
N HIS A 84 -11.07 -7.22 8.71
CA HIS A 84 -10.67 -5.97 9.36
C HIS A 84 -11.51 -4.75 8.94
N ALA A 85 -12.29 -4.84 7.86
CA ALA A 85 -13.09 -3.77 7.28
C ALA A 85 -14.43 -4.29 6.72
#